data_AF-A0A2T2UKJ1-F1
#
_entry.id   AF-A0A2T2UKJ1-F1
#
_cell.length_a   1.000
_cell.length_b   1.000
_cell.length_c   1.000
_cell.angle_alpha   90.00
_cell.angle_beta   90.00
_cell.angle_gamma   90.00
#
_symmetry.space_group_name_H-M   'P 1'
#
loop_
_entity.id
_entity.type
_entity.pdbx_description
1 polymer ?
#
loop_
_entity_poly.entity_id
_entity_poly.type
_entity_poly.pdbx_seq_one_letter_code
_entity_poly.pdbx_strand_id
1 'polypeptide(L)' 'DALSALVRLRAAEHELNAATLVDRKRLAQLAQGTPITEVLSGWRYHVVGATLEAFLAGHTSLARGTGGTPVVTSIE' A
#
# COMPACT_ATOMS: atom_id res chain seq x y z
N ASP A 1 -9.96 -4.32 -3.17
CA ASP A 1 -9.68 -2.90 -3.47
C ASP A 1 -8.18 -2.71 -3.71
N ALA A 2 -7.78 -1.66 -4.41
CA ALA A 2 -6.40 -1.45 -4.85
C ALA A 2 -5.43 -1.23 -3.67
N LEU A 3 -5.81 -0.41 -2.68
CA LEU A 3 -4.95 -0.15 -1.52
C LEU A 3 -4.72 -1.41 -0.68
N SER A 4 -5.75 -2.21 -0.40
CA SER A 4 -5.57 -3.47 0.32
C SER A 4 -4.71 -4.47 -0.46
N ALA A 5 -4.77 -4.47 -1.80
CA ALA A 5 -3.89 -5.29 -2.62
C ALA A 5 -2.42 -4.84 -2.51
N LEU A 6 -2.16 -3.54 -2.50
CA LEU A 6 -0.83 -2.96 -2.24
C LEU A 6 -0.30 -3.35 -0.87
N VAL A 7 -1.11 -3.21 0.19
CA VAL A 7 -0.70 -3.58 1.55
C VAL A 7 -0.35 -5.07 1.63
N ARG A 8 -1.15 -5.94 1.02
CA ARG A 8 -0.89 -7.38 1.01
C ARG A 8 0.39 -7.73 0.24
N LEU A 9 0.61 -7.07 -0.90
CA LEU A 9 1.83 -7.25 -1.68
C LEU A 9 3.06 -6.86 -0.85
N ARG A 10 3.07 -5.66 -0.28
CA ARG A 10 4.18 -5.20 0.57
C ARG A 10 4.36 -6.05 1.81
N ALA A 11 3.28 -6.47 2.45
CA ALA A 11 3.35 -7.36 3.60
C ALA A 11 4.00 -8.70 3.22
N ALA A 12 3.64 -9.28 2.07
CA ALA A 12 4.24 -10.52 1.58
C ALA A 12 5.73 -10.35 1.22
N GLU A 13 6.11 -9.24 0.59
CA GLU A 13 7.52 -8.91 0.28
C GLU A 13 8.40 -8.80 1.53
N HIS A 14 7.81 -8.39 2.65
CA HIS A 14 8.50 -8.20 3.93
C HIS A 14 8.22 -9.31 4.96
N GLU A 15 7.55 -10.41 4.56
CA GLU A 15 7.18 -11.53 5.45
C GLU A 15 6.35 -11.12 6.68
N LEU A 16 5.50 -10.10 6.51
CA LEU A 16 4.61 -9.56 7.54
C LEU A 16 3.15 -9.92 7.27
N ASN A 17 2.34 -9.87 8.33
CA ASN A 17 0.89 -9.92 8.19
C ASN A 17 0.35 -8.53 7.85
N ALA A 18 -0.42 -8.39 6.77
CA ALA A 18 -1.01 -7.11 6.35
C ALA A 18 -1.79 -6.39 7.47
N ALA A 19 -2.42 -7.13 8.39
CA ALA A 19 -3.15 -6.57 9.52
C ALA A 19 -2.25 -5.85 10.55
N THR A 20 -0.94 -6.12 10.58
CA THR A 20 0.02 -5.42 11.47
C THR A 20 0.46 -4.06 10.91
N LEU A 21 0.30 -3.88 9.59
CA LEU A 21 0.60 -2.64 8.89
C LEU A 21 -0.56 -1.66 9.03
N VAL A 22 -1.77 -2.07 8.64
CA VAL A 22 -2.94 -1.21 8.65
C VAL A 22 -4.23 -2.02 8.59
N ASP A 23 -5.26 -1.57 9.30
CA ASP A 23 -6.58 -2.17 9.22
C ASP A 23 -7.40 -1.62 8.03
N ARG A 24 -8.49 -2.32 7.71
CA ARG A 24 -9.38 -1.94 6.59
C ARG A 24 -10.03 -0.56 6.77
N LYS A 25 -10.36 -0.17 8.00
CA LYS A 25 -11.04 1.11 8.30
C LYS A 25 -10.10 2.27 8.00
N ARG A 26 -8.85 2.16 8.43
CA ARG A 26 -7.78 3.10 8.15
C ARG A 26 -7.52 3.18 6.64
N LEU A 27 -7.37 2.06 5.94
CA LEU A 27 -7.22 2.10 4.48
C LEU A 27 -8.37 2.84 3.77
N ALA A 28 -9.61 2.65 4.24
CA ALA A 28 -10.76 3.37 3.70
C ALA A 28 -10.73 4.88 3.99
N GLN A 29 -10.21 5.30 5.15
CA GLN A 29 -9.99 6.72 5.46
C GLN A 29 -8.93 7.33 4.56
N LEU A 30 -7.83 6.61 4.33
CA LEU A 30 -6.76 7.04 3.43
C LEU A 30 -7.26 7.21 1.99
N ALA A 31 -8.08 6.27 1.51
CA ALA A 31 -8.71 6.36 0.18
C ALA A 31 -9.63 7.59 0.03
N GLN A 32 -10.16 8.12 1.14
CA GLN A 32 -10.98 9.33 1.17
C GLN A 32 -10.15 10.62 1.32
N GLY A 33 -8.82 10.52 1.25
CA GLY A 33 -7.91 11.66 1.42
C GLY A 33 -7.64 12.03 2.87
N THR A 34 -8.05 11.21 3.84
CA THR A 34 -7.67 11.42 5.25
C THR A 34 -6.22 10.95 5.44
N PRO A 35 -5.27 11.83 5.79
CA PRO A 35 -3.91 11.40 6.07
C PRO A 35 -3.86 10.54 7.33
N ILE A 36 -3.03 9.48 7.30
CA ILE A 36 -2.91 8.53 8.43
C ILE A 36 -1.48 8.50 8.92
N THR A 37 -1.18 9.38 9.88
CA THR A 37 0.17 9.58 10.42
C THR A 37 0.83 8.28 10.89
N GLU A 38 0.09 7.31 11.43
CA GLU A 38 0.66 6.04 11.92
C GLU A 38 1.16 5.09 10.82
N VAL A 39 0.50 5.07 9.64
CA VAL A 39 0.97 4.31 8.47
C VAL A 39 2.05 5.10 7.73
N LEU A 40 1.95 6.42 7.83
CA LEU A 40 2.88 7.38 7.25
C LEU A 40 4.10 7.68 8.14
N SER A 41 4.36 6.88 9.19
CA SER A 41 5.50 7.10 10.08
C SER A 41 6.20 5.82 10.53
N GLY A 42 7.45 5.98 10.96
CA GLY A 42 8.29 4.92 11.50
C GLY A 42 8.53 3.78 10.51
N TRP A 43 8.68 2.56 11.02
CA TRP A 43 9.00 1.39 10.19
C TRP A 43 7.87 1.02 9.21
N ARG A 44 6.61 1.30 9.55
CA ARG A 44 5.46 1.04 8.66
C ARG A 44 5.50 1.90 7.40
N TYR A 45 6.03 3.12 7.52
CA TYR A 45 6.23 3.99 6.37
C TYR A 45 7.16 3.36 5.33
N HIS A 46 8.29 2.82 5.80
CA HIS A 46 9.27 2.18 4.94
C HIS A 46 8.75 0.90 4.26
N VAL A 47 7.86 0.17 4.93
CA VAL A 47 7.28 -1.07 4.39
C VAL A 47 6.16 -0.78 3.40
N VAL A 48 5.25 0.15 3.72
CA VAL A 48 4.02 0.34 2.93
C VAL A 48 3.61 1.79 2.75
N GLY A 49 3.91 2.68 3.69
CA GLY A 49 3.46 4.07 3.66
C GLY A 49 3.94 4.82 2.41
N ALA A 50 5.22 4.73 2.06
CA ALA A 50 5.76 5.39 0.86
C ALA A 50 5.11 4.89 -0.44
N THR A 51 4.76 3.59 -0.50
CA THR A 51 4.05 3.04 -1.66
C THR A 51 2.61 3.54 -1.75
N LEU A 52 1.92 3.62 -0.63
CA LEU A 52 0.54 4.13 -0.59
C LEU A 52 0.49 5.61 -1.00
N GLU A 53 1.43 6.42 -0.52
CA GLU A 53 1.56 7.83 -0.94
C GLU A 53 1.82 7.95 -2.43
N ALA A 54 2.81 7.22 -2.96
CA ALA A 54 3.13 7.26 -4.39
C ALA A 54 1.95 6.80 -5.27
N PHE A 55 1.20 5.78 -4.83
CA PHE A 55 0.02 5.31 -5.55
C PHE A 55 -1.11 6.33 -5.55
N LEU A 56 -1.41 6.92 -4.39
CA LEU A 56 -2.46 7.94 -4.26
C LEU A 56 -2.11 9.24 -4.97
N ALA A 57 -0.83 9.57 -5.07
CA ALA A 57 -0.33 10.70 -5.86
C ALA A 57 -0.29 10.42 -7.37
N GLY A 58 -0.58 9.19 -7.81
CA GLY A 58 -0.55 8.82 -9.23
C GLY A 58 0.87 8.63 -9.80
N HIS A 59 1.87 8.43 -8.94
CA HIS A 59 3.25 8.13 -9.35
C HIS A 59 3.50 6.64 -9.56
N THR A 60 2.59 5.78 -9.09
CA THR A 60 2.68 4.33 -9.29
C THR A 60 1.32 3.76 -9.69
N SER A 61 1.35 2.66 -10.44
CA SER A 61 0.17 1.89 -10.85
C SER A 61 0.24 0.47 -10.30
N LEU A 62 -0.95 -0.10 -10.04
CA LEU A 62 -1.10 -1.49 -9.64
C LEU A 62 -1.62 -2.28 -10.84
N ALA A 63 -0.79 -3.20 -11.33
CA ALA A 63 -1.13 -4.08 -12.43
C ALA A 63 -1.21 -5.54 -11.97
N ARG A 64 -1.83 -6.38 -12.79
CA ARG A 64 -1.83 -7.83 -12.58
C ARG A 64 -0.64 -8.43 -13.32
N GLY A 65 0.29 -9.02 -12.59
CA GLY A 65 1.43 -9.73 -13.14
C GLY A 65 1.02 -11.05 -13.82
N THR A 66 1.97 -11.61 -14.57
CA THR A 66 1.80 -12.78 -15.46
C THR A 66 1.35 -14.06 -14.75
N GLY A 67 1.48 -14.16 -13.42
CA GLY A 67 1.01 -15.28 -12.61
C GLY A 67 -0.27 -15.01 -11.80
N GLY A 68 -0.94 -13.88 -12.02
CA GLY A 68 -2.05 -13.44 -11.16
C GLY A 68 -1.60 -12.73 -9.87
N THR A 69 -0.28 -12.62 -9.64
CA THR A 69 0.30 -11.84 -8.56
C THR A 69 0.20 -10.34 -8.89
N PRO A 70 -0.27 -9.49 -7.97
CA PRO A 70 -0.24 -8.04 -8.17
C PRO A 70 1.21 -7.55 -8.28
N VAL A 71 1.46 -6.57 -9.15
CA VAL A 71 2.76 -5.89 -9.31
C VAL A 71 2.57 -4.38 -9.28
N VAL A 72 3.54 -3.67 -8.72
CA VAL A 72 3.55 -2.21 -8.66
C VAL A 72 4.59 -1.68 -9.62
N THR A 73 4.20 -0.76 -10.48
CA THR A 73 5.08 -0.14 -11.47
C THR A 73 5.06 1.38 -11.28
N SER A 74 6.23 2.01 -11.32
CA SER A 74 6.31 3.47 -11.40
C SER A 74 5.74 3.97 -12.72
N ILE A 75 5.08 5.12 -12.67
CA ILE A 75 4.55 5.82 -13.84
C ILE A 75 5.51 6.99 -14.07
N GLU A 76 6.32 6.91 -15.14
CA GLU A 76 7.19 8.00 -15.60
C GLU A 76 6.41 9.05 -16.41
#